data_AF-A0A2X1AWS9-F1
#
_entry.id   AF-A0A2X1AWS9-F1
#
_cell.length_a   1.000
_cell.length_b   1.000
_cell.length_c   1.000
_cell.angle_alpha   90.00
_cell.angle_beta   90.00
_cell.angle_gamma   90.00
#
_symmetry.space_group_name_H-M   'P 1'
#
loop_
_entity.id
_entity.type
_entity.pdbx_description
1 polymer ?
#
loop_
_entity_poly.entity_id
_entity_poly.type
_entity_poly.pdbx_seq_one_letter_code
_entity_poly.pdbx_strand_id
1 'polypeptide(L)'
;MVTGYVVHFEPGFPRSDVEALGKEIVEEGVFAPGYIPPAAGLLHLDAMVYAKDEQGYDTIFLPDRNLVSRMARVARDGHAELQDRSSRIALALMAYSQAMELDFEPSVAFHELGAKSGNTVANEELAWFRAADNAAAHDWIAVASGRMRQVDLGPASSAETYDFAFPLRRWRRNYVVALKVAQLELEGSGTPLERAIALFDWLYEDFIFAGPAAAFATMYFGPKAAKRGLFKRLRAPEAREEAVAGIRNAAWDMTHLSDFVLRVSRAENERRRYIFASADVSLVRIARTLLLQAVAGDGWPSFAQALAEWWPEAEARAIADAMFERVQRLQASDRPLPNPSNPDIDARIAGGEAWIRKWRP
;
A
#
# COMPACT_ATOMS: atom_id res chain seq x y z
N MET A 1 3.48 -33.80 -26.31
CA MET A 1 3.23 -32.58 -27.11
C MET A 1 2.89 -31.49 -26.13
N VAL A 2 3.74 -30.46 -25.98
CA VAL A 2 3.37 -29.27 -25.22
C VAL A 2 2.59 -28.40 -26.19
N THR A 3 1.27 -28.38 -26.08
CA THR A 3 0.43 -27.39 -26.75
C THR A 3 0.78 -26.02 -26.15
N GLY A 4 1.45 -25.17 -26.94
CA GLY A 4 1.75 -23.81 -26.54
C GLY A 4 0.50 -22.95 -26.63
N TYR A 5 0.23 -22.16 -25.60
CA TYR A 5 -0.77 -21.10 -25.66
C TYR A 5 -0.20 -19.94 -26.49
N VAL A 6 -0.94 -19.49 -27.51
CA VAL A 6 -0.53 -18.38 -28.38
C VAL A 6 -1.49 -17.23 -28.15
N VAL A 7 -0.95 -16.11 -27.69
CA VAL A 7 -1.72 -14.88 -27.47
C VAL A 7 -1.75 -14.06 -28.75
N HIS A 8 -2.95 -13.68 -29.18
CA HIS A 8 -3.17 -12.81 -30.32
C HIS A 8 -3.72 -11.47 -29.83
N PHE A 9 -2.98 -10.39 -30.10
CA PHE A 9 -3.47 -9.03 -29.92
C PHE A 9 -4.14 -8.53 -31.20
N GLU A 10 -5.06 -7.58 -31.06
CA GLU A 10 -5.71 -6.95 -32.20
C GLU A 10 -4.69 -6.30 -33.16
N PRO A 11 -4.98 -6.27 -34.47
CA PRO A 11 -4.13 -5.56 -35.43
C PRO A 11 -3.93 -4.09 -35.03
N GLY A 12 -2.68 -3.66 -34.88
CA GLY A 12 -2.33 -2.29 -34.48
C GLY A 12 -2.12 -2.10 -32.98
N PHE A 13 -2.29 -3.14 -32.16
CA PHE A 13 -1.91 -3.09 -30.75
C PHE A 13 -0.41 -2.74 -30.60
N PRO A 14 -0.05 -1.71 -29.82
CA PRO A 14 1.32 -1.20 -29.70
C PRO A 14 2.18 -2.08 -28.76
N ARG A 15 2.30 -3.37 -29.09
CA ARG A 15 2.90 -4.40 -28.21
C ARG A 15 4.25 -4.00 -27.62
N SER A 16 5.18 -3.52 -28.46
CA SER A 16 6.53 -3.15 -28.01
C SER A 16 6.53 -2.01 -26.99
N ASP A 17 5.62 -1.04 -27.15
CA ASP A 17 5.54 0.09 -26.22
C ASP A 17 4.97 -0.37 -24.87
N VAL A 18 3.93 -1.22 -24.89
CA VAL A 18 3.30 -1.74 -23.67
C VAL A 18 4.23 -2.69 -22.93
N GLU A 19 4.99 -3.54 -23.63
CA GLU A 19 6.05 -4.36 -23.04
C GLU A 19 7.13 -3.51 -22.38
N ALA A 20 7.58 -2.44 -23.05
CA ALA A 20 8.58 -1.53 -22.50
C ALA A 20 8.07 -0.82 -21.23
N LEU A 21 6.83 -0.35 -21.22
CA LEU A 21 6.19 0.27 -20.05
C LEU A 21 6.08 -0.74 -18.89
N GLY A 22 5.60 -1.95 -19.16
CA GLY A 22 5.47 -3.00 -18.13
C GLY A 22 6.82 -3.34 -17.51
N LYS A 23 7.88 -3.46 -18.33
CA LYS A 23 9.25 -3.70 -17.87
C LYS A 23 9.78 -2.54 -17.02
N GLU A 24 9.65 -1.31 -17.50
CA GLU A 24 10.09 -0.10 -16.81
C GLU A 24 9.52 -0.04 -15.38
N ILE A 25 8.21 -0.17 -15.22
CA ILE A 25 7.56 0.01 -13.92
C ILE A 25 7.88 -1.16 -12.96
N VAL A 26 8.04 -2.38 -13.49
CA VAL A 26 8.48 -3.53 -12.67
C VAL A 26 9.91 -3.32 -12.15
N GLU A 27 10.81 -2.81 -12.99
CA GLU A 27 12.21 -2.51 -12.62
C GLU A 27 12.31 -1.40 -11.55
N GLU A 28 11.36 -0.46 -11.52
CA GLU A 28 11.26 0.56 -10.48
C GLU A 28 10.94 -0.01 -9.08
N GLY A 29 10.52 -1.29 -8.98
CA GLY A 29 10.28 -1.96 -7.71
C GLY A 29 9.07 -1.40 -6.94
N VAL A 30 8.09 -0.85 -7.65
CA VAL A 30 6.92 -0.14 -7.10
C VAL A 30 5.70 -1.02 -6.83
N PHE A 31 5.84 -2.33 -7.02
CA PHE A 31 4.76 -3.31 -6.85
C PHE A 31 5.02 -4.32 -5.75
N ALA A 32 3.97 -4.63 -4.98
CA ALA A 32 3.90 -5.83 -4.15
C ALA A 32 2.73 -6.70 -4.63
N PRO A 33 2.99 -7.79 -5.37
CA PRO A 33 1.93 -8.69 -5.81
C PRO A 33 1.39 -9.50 -4.63
N GLY A 34 0.08 -9.64 -4.57
CA GLY A 34 -0.63 -10.47 -3.59
C GLY A 34 -0.70 -11.95 -3.95
N TYR A 35 0.07 -12.38 -4.94
CA TYR A 35 0.10 -13.72 -5.50
C TYR A 35 1.51 -14.02 -5.99
N ILE A 36 1.79 -15.27 -6.32
CA ILE A 36 3.08 -15.69 -6.89
C ILE A 36 3.10 -15.28 -8.38
N PRO A 37 3.96 -14.34 -8.80
CA PRO A 37 4.03 -13.96 -10.21
C PRO A 37 4.46 -15.16 -11.07
N PRO A 38 3.98 -15.26 -12.32
CA PRO A 38 4.41 -16.32 -13.22
C PRO A 38 5.90 -16.14 -13.56
N ALA A 39 6.56 -17.24 -13.96
CA ALA A 39 7.98 -17.23 -14.31
C ALA A 39 8.32 -16.26 -15.47
N ALA A 40 7.36 -15.97 -16.35
CA ALA A 40 7.50 -15.00 -17.43
C ALA A 40 7.64 -13.54 -16.94
N GLY A 41 7.21 -13.26 -15.70
CA GLY A 41 7.27 -11.93 -15.09
C GLY A 41 5.89 -11.38 -14.71
N LEU A 42 5.88 -10.45 -13.75
CA LEU A 42 4.65 -9.91 -13.14
C LEU A 42 3.69 -9.27 -14.15
N LEU A 43 4.21 -8.45 -15.06
CA LEU A 43 3.46 -7.70 -16.07
C LEU A 43 3.77 -8.17 -17.51
N HIS A 44 4.20 -9.42 -17.68
CA HIS A 44 4.42 -9.98 -19.01
C HIS A 44 3.09 -10.12 -19.75
N LEU A 45 2.96 -9.52 -20.93
CA LEU A 45 1.66 -9.41 -21.62
C LEU A 45 0.98 -10.76 -21.82
N ASP A 46 1.71 -11.75 -22.37
CA ASP A 46 1.11 -13.05 -22.66
C ASP A 46 0.66 -13.78 -21.39
N ALA A 47 1.34 -13.53 -20.25
CA ALA A 47 0.98 -14.13 -18.98
C ALA A 47 -0.24 -13.45 -18.34
N MET A 48 -0.39 -12.14 -18.57
CA MET A 48 -1.56 -11.36 -18.17
C MET A 48 -2.79 -11.78 -18.96
N VAL A 49 -2.67 -11.91 -20.30
CA VAL A 49 -3.77 -12.38 -21.15
C VAL A 49 -4.15 -13.82 -20.79
N TYR A 50 -3.17 -14.72 -20.64
CA TYR A 50 -3.45 -16.09 -20.21
C TYR A 50 -4.16 -16.16 -18.86
N ALA A 51 -3.77 -15.31 -17.90
CA ALA A 51 -4.43 -15.24 -16.60
C ALA A 51 -5.90 -14.81 -16.71
N LYS A 52 -6.20 -13.82 -17.57
CA LYS A 52 -7.56 -13.33 -17.81
C LYS A 52 -8.39 -14.34 -18.59
N ASP A 53 -7.93 -14.73 -19.77
CA ASP A 53 -8.74 -15.45 -20.76
C ASP A 53 -8.87 -16.95 -20.44
N GLU A 54 -7.80 -17.59 -19.97
CA GLU A 54 -7.80 -19.04 -19.71
C GLU A 54 -8.03 -19.38 -18.23
N GLN A 55 -7.48 -18.56 -17.33
CA GLN A 55 -7.59 -18.83 -15.88
C GLN A 55 -8.73 -18.04 -15.22
N GLY A 56 -9.34 -17.09 -15.93
CA GLY A 56 -10.46 -16.29 -15.46
C GLY A 56 -10.11 -15.31 -14.33
N TYR A 57 -8.85 -14.91 -14.19
CA TYR A 57 -8.42 -13.97 -13.17
C TYR A 57 -8.40 -12.52 -13.66
N ASP A 58 -9.11 -11.65 -12.95
CA ASP A 58 -8.98 -10.20 -13.13
C ASP A 58 -7.82 -9.66 -12.29
N THR A 59 -6.96 -8.84 -12.90
CA THR A 59 -5.86 -8.19 -12.16
C THR A 59 -6.22 -6.75 -11.82
N ILE A 60 -6.07 -6.40 -10.53
CA ILE A 60 -6.52 -5.12 -9.97
C ILE A 60 -5.35 -4.46 -9.23
N PHE A 61 -5.05 -3.21 -9.57
CA PHE A 61 -4.07 -2.40 -8.85
C PHE A 61 -4.70 -1.71 -7.66
N LEU A 62 -3.97 -1.70 -6.53
CA LEU A 62 -4.30 -0.94 -5.33
C LEU A 62 -3.29 0.21 -5.19
N PRO A 63 -3.49 1.34 -5.88
CA PRO A 63 -2.56 2.46 -5.83
C PRO A 63 -2.70 3.25 -4.53
N ASP A 64 -1.57 3.71 -4.00
CA ASP A 64 -1.55 4.66 -2.90
C ASP A 64 -2.03 6.07 -3.32
N ARG A 65 -2.18 6.97 -2.35
CA ARG A 65 -2.59 8.36 -2.56
C ARG A 65 -1.65 9.11 -3.51
N ASN A 66 -0.35 8.83 -3.45
CA ASN A 66 0.68 9.53 -4.21
C ASN A 66 0.52 9.27 -5.72
N LEU A 67 0.27 8.01 -6.12
CA LEU A 67 0.01 7.64 -7.51
C LEU A 67 -1.35 8.15 -8.00
N VAL A 68 -2.43 7.94 -7.24
CA VAL A 68 -3.79 8.37 -7.61
C VAL A 68 -3.84 9.88 -7.89
N SER A 69 -3.23 10.70 -7.01
CA SER A 69 -3.20 12.16 -7.18
C SER A 69 -2.56 12.61 -8.49
N ARG A 70 -1.53 11.89 -8.94
CA ARG A 70 -0.78 12.20 -10.16
C ARG A 70 -1.56 11.79 -11.40
N MET A 71 -2.18 10.61 -11.38
CA MET A 71 -3.06 10.15 -12.45
C MET A 71 -4.19 11.15 -12.68
N ALA A 72 -4.88 11.56 -11.61
CA ALA A 72 -5.94 12.58 -11.68
C ALA A 72 -5.41 13.94 -12.18
N ARG A 73 -4.23 14.37 -11.70
CA ARG A 73 -3.62 15.64 -12.12
C ARG A 73 -3.28 15.63 -13.62
N VAL A 74 -2.74 14.54 -14.15
CA VAL A 74 -2.43 14.44 -15.59
C VAL A 74 -3.71 14.56 -16.41
N ALA A 75 -4.81 13.95 -15.97
CA ALA A 75 -6.09 14.08 -16.66
C ALA A 75 -6.68 15.49 -16.60
N ARG A 76 -6.58 16.17 -15.45
CA ARG A 76 -7.08 17.54 -15.30
C ARG A 76 -6.27 18.57 -16.07
N ASP A 77 -4.95 18.50 -15.94
CA ASP A 77 -4.06 19.56 -16.40
C ASP A 77 -3.51 19.25 -17.81
N GLY A 78 -3.70 18.03 -18.33
CA GLY A 78 -3.22 17.57 -19.63
C GLY A 78 -1.70 17.44 -19.74
N HIS A 79 -0.94 18.15 -18.89
CA HIS A 79 0.51 18.28 -18.99
C HIS A 79 1.25 17.22 -18.19
N ALA A 80 2.06 16.47 -18.92
CA ALA A 80 3.09 15.63 -18.36
C ALA A 80 4.33 16.45 -17.93
N GLU A 81 4.22 17.42 -17.00
CA GLU A 81 5.40 17.97 -16.28
C GLU A 81 6.01 16.92 -15.32
N LEU A 82 6.11 15.67 -15.79
CA LEU A 82 6.37 14.47 -15.02
C LEU A 82 7.86 14.14 -15.09
N GLN A 83 8.69 15.12 -14.73
CA GLN A 83 10.13 14.85 -14.59
C GLN A 83 10.45 14.10 -13.30
N ASP A 84 9.57 14.17 -12.28
CA ASP A 84 9.78 13.41 -11.07
C ASP A 84 9.39 11.93 -11.24
N ARG A 85 10.15 11.06 -10.58
CA ARG A 85 9.99 9.61 -10.64
C ARG A 85 8.55 9.14 -10.37
N SER A 86 7.87 9.71 -9.36
CA SER A 86 6.52 9.25 -8.97
C SER A 86 5.49 9.56 -10.06
N SER A 87 5.65 10.71 -10.69
CA SER A 87 4.87 11.16 -11.84
C SER A 87 5.07 10.26 -13.06
N ARG A 88 6.31 9.83 -13.33
CA ARG A 88 6.62 8.86 -14.37
C ARG A 88 5.96 7.50 -14.13
N ILE A 89 6.05 6.98 -12.89
CA ILE A 89 5.41 5.72 -12.48
C ILE A 89 3.89 5.80 -12.68
N ALA A 90 3.25 6.87 -12.22
CA ALA A 90 1.80 7.06 -12.33
C ALA A 90 1.34 7.04 -13.81
N LEU A 91 2.06 7.74 -14.69
CA LEU A 91 1.77 7.78 -16.12
C LEU A 91 1.93 6.41 -16.77
N ALA A 92 3.08 5.76 -16.55
CA ALA A 92 3.36 4.48 -17.16
C ALA A 92 2.38 3.40 -16.67
N LEU A 93 2.01 3.43 -15.37
CA LEU A 93 1.03 2.51 -14.80
C LEU A 93 -0.37 2.72 -15.40
N MET A 94 -0.81 3.97 -15.55
CA MET A 94 -2.09 4.26 -16.21
C MET A 94 -2.07 3.79 -17.66
N ALA A 95 -1.02 4.11 -18.43
CA ALA A 95 -0.89 3.69 -19.83
C ALA A 95 -0.88 2.17 -20.01
N TYR A 96 -0.12 1.46 -19.16
CA TYR A 96 -0.10 -0.01 -19.18
C TYR A 96 -1.47 -0.60 -18.83
N SER A 97 -2.13 -0.07 -17.79
CA SER A 97 -3.41 -0.59 -17.31
C SER A 97 -4.51 -0.36 -18.34
N GLN A 98 -4.56 0.81 -18.96
CA GLN A 98 -5.53 1.11 -20.04
C GLN A 98 -5.28 0.23 -21.28
N ALA A 99 -4.02 -0.03 -21.63
CA ALA A 99 -3.68 -0.90 -22.76
C ALA A 99 -4.06 -2.37 -22.53
N MET A 100 -3.97 -2.83 -21.29
CA MET A 100 -4.22 -4.22 -20.89
C MET A 100 -5.60 -4.43 -20.25
N GLU A 101 -6.45 -3.40 -20.24
CA GLU A 101 -7.77 -3.40 -19.61
C GLU A 101 -7.73 -3.90 -18.15
N LEU A 102 -6.85 -3.29 -17.35
CA LEU A 102 -6.65 -3.61 -15.94
C LEU A 102 -7.31 -2.56 -15.06
N ASP A 103 -7.98 -3.02 -14.00
CA ASP A 103 -8.75 -2.16 -13.12
C ASP A 103 -7.89 -1.54 -12.00
N PHE A 104 -8.33 -0.38 -11.53
CA PHE A 104 -7.87 0.21 -10.27
C PHE A 104 -8.93 0.15 -9.19
N GLU A 105 -8.47 -0.01 -7.95
CA GLU A 105 -9.28 0.16 -6.76
C GLU A 105 -8.64 1.22 -5.84
N PRO A 106 -9.05 2.50 -5.98
CA PRO A 106 -8.42 3.63 -5.30
C PRO A 106 -9.14 4.06 -4.01
N SER A 107 -10.11 3.29 -3.50
CA SER A 107 -11.01 3.74 -2.42
C SER A 107 -10.28 4.27 -1.17
N VAL A 108 -9.23 3.58 -0.69
CA VAL A 108 -8.46 4.03 0.49
C VAL A 108 -7.76 5.37 0.23
N ALA A 109 -7.23 5.60 -0.98
CA ALA A 109 -6.59 6.85 -1.35
C ALA A 109 -7.58 8.04 -1.35
N PHE A 110 -8.83 7.81 -1.77
CA PHE A 110 -9.87 8.84 -1.72
C PHE A 110 -10.41 9.07 -0.32
N HIS A 111 -10.54 8.04 0.51
CA HIS A 111 -10.84 8.22 1.94
C HIS A 111 -9.75 9.02 2.67
N GLU A 112 -8.48 8.80 2.34
CA GLU A 112 -7.37 9.62 2.84
C GLU A 112 -7.51 11.10 2.44
N LEU A 113 -7.85 11.35 1.17
CA LEU A 113 -8.09 12.71 0.68
C LEU A 113 -9.32 13.35 1.34
N GLY A 114 -10.42 12.62 1.47
CA GLY A 114 -11.66 13.08 2.08
C GLY A 114 -11.48 13.44 3.54
N ALA A 115 -10.75 12.61 4.30
CA ALA A 115 -10.43 12.90 5.70
C ALA A 115 -9.54 14.14 5.88
N LYS A 116 -8.69 14.45 4.89
CA LYS A 116 -7.74 15.57 4.95
C LYS A 116 -8.30 16.88 4.40
N SER A 117 -9.03 16.82 3.29
CA SER A 117 -9.42 17.97 2.47
C SER A 117 -10.93 18.09 2.26
N GLY A 118 -11.73 17.14 2.77
CA GLY A 118 -13.18 17.13 2.65
C GLY A 118 -13.70 16.43 1.40
N ASN A 119 -15.00 16.09 1.42
CA ASN A 119 -15.66 15.31 0.38
C ASN A 119 -15.70 16.00 -0.98
N THR A 120 -15.87 17.32 -1.02
CA THR A 120 -15.93 18.08 -2.29
C THR A 120 -14.64 17.88 -3.09
N VAL A 121 -13.49 18.15 -2.46
CA VAL A 121 -12.17 17.98 -3.09
C VAL A 121 -11.93 16.52 -3.50
N ALA A 122 -12.33 15.57 -2.66
CA ALA A 122 -12.14 14.15 -2.96
C ALA A 122 -12.97 13.66 -4.15
N ASN A 123 -14.23 14.09 -4.25
CA ASN A 123 -15.11 13.72 -5.37
C ASN A 123 -14.70 14.44 -6.66
N GLU A 124 -14.26 15.70 -6.59
CA GLU A 124 -13.71 16.41 -7.76
C GLU A 124 -12.47 15.71 -8.31
N GLU A 125 -11.54 15.27 -7.45
CA GLU A 125 -10.36 14.55 -7.90
C GLU A 125 -10.71 13.14 -8.42
N LEU A 126 -11.67 12.46 -7.81
CA LEU A 126 -12.17 11.17 -8.31
C LEU A 126 -12.75 11.29 -9.72
N ALA A 127 -13.47 12.37 -10.02
CA ALA A 127 -14.01 12.61 -11.36
C ALA A 127 -12.90 12.71 -12.42
N TRP A 128 -11.77 13.35 -12.09
CA TRP A 128 -10.59 13.40 -12.94
C TRP A 128 -9.84 12.07 -13.02
N PHE A 129 -9.73 11.35 -11.91
CA PHE A 129 -9.16 10.00 -11.92
C PHE A 129 -9.98 9.06 -12.81
N ARG A 130 -11.31 9.12 -12.74
CA ARG A 130 -12.19 8.32 -13.61
C ARG A 130 -12.07 8.72 -15.08
N ALA A 131 -11.90 10.01 -15.39
CA ALA A 131 -11.60 10.43 -16.75
C ALA A 131 -10.25 9.86 -17.24
N ALA A 132 -9.24 9.83 -16.35
CA ALA A 132 -7.96 9.18 -16.62
C ALA A 132 -8.12 7.68 -16.94
N ASP A 133 -8.96 7.00 -16.17
CA ASP A 133 -9.17 5.54 -16.18
C ASP A 133 -10.16 5.05 -17.25
N ASN A 134 -10.79 5.94 -18.02
CA ASN A 134 -11.70 5.60 -19.13
C ASN A 134 -11.23 6.19 -20.47
N ALA A 135 -9.98 6.59 -20.53
CA ALA A 135 -9.36 7.29 -21.65
C ALA A 135 -8.91 6.35 -22.76
N ALA A 136 -8.67 6.88 -23.96
CA ALA A 136 -8.08 6.11 -25.05
C ALA A 136 -6.64 5.66 -24.70
N ALA A 137 -6.43 4.35 -24.58
CA ALA A 137 -5.14 3.75 -24.25
C ALA A 137 -3.98 4.27 -25.14
N HIS A 138 -4.25 4.53 -26.42
CA HIS A 138 -3.26 5.07 -27.36
C HIS A 138 -2.69 6.42 -26.93
N ASP A 139 -3.51 7.33 -26.41
CA ASP A 139 -3.04 8.67 -26.03
C ASP A 139 -2.18 8.59 -24.76
N TRP A 140 -2.58 7.73 -23.81
CA TRP A 140 -1.77 7.44 -22.63
C TRP A 140 -0.41 6.85 -22.99
N ILE A 141 -0.37 5.87 -23.90
CA ILE A 141 0.88 5.28 -24.38
C ILE A 141 1.70 6.33 -25.12
N ALA A 142 1.09 7.19 -25.95
CA ALA A 142 1.83 8.23 -26.67
C ALA A 142 2.49 9.24 -25.71
N VAL A 143 1.82 9.64 -24.63
CA VAL A 143 2.40 10.49 -23.59
C VAL A 143 3.47 9.73 -22.78
N ALA A 144 3.21 8.47 -22.41
CA ALA A 144 4.18 7.63 -21.71
C ALA A 144 5.42 7.29 -22.55
N SER A 145 5.32 7.23 -23.88
CA SER A 145 6.49 7.06 -24.75
C SER A 145 7.18 8.38 -25.09
N GLY A 146 6.67 9.54 -24.61
CA GLY A 146 7.21 10.86 -24.94
C GLY A 146 6.91 11.34 -26.38
N ARG A 147 6.04 10.64 -27.11
CA ARG A 147 5.58 11.04 -28.46
C ARG A 147 4.60 12.21 -28.40
N MET A 148 3.83 12.30 -27.32
CA MET A 148 2.96 13.43 -27.02
C MET A 148 3.38 14.10 -25.72
N ARG A 149 3.23 15.42 -25.67
CA ARG A 149 3.50 16.20 -24.45
C ARG A 149 2.29 16.33 -23.54
N GLN A 150 1.10 16.12 -24.10
CA GLN A 150 -0.17 16.28 -23.42
C GLN A 150 -1.15 15.22 -23.88
N VAL A 151 -2.08 14.90 -22.99
CA VAL A 151 -3.22 14.03 -23.25
C VAL A 151 -4.49 14.89 -23.13
N ASP A 152 -5.36 14.85 -24.14
CA ASP A 152 -6.69 15.47 -24.04
C ASP A 152 -7.69 14.38 -23.66
N LEU A 153 -8.02 14.33 -22.38
CA LEU A 153 -8.86 13.28 -21.80
C LEU A 153 -10.32 13.69 -21.69
N GLY A 154 -10.68 14.83 -22.28
CA GLY A 154 -12.03 15.37 -22.20
C GLY A 154 -12.36 15.91 -20.79
N PRO A 155 -13.64 16.21 -20.55
CA PRO A 155 -14.08 16.77 -19.27
C PRO A 155 -14.04 15.72 -18.15
N ALA A 156 -13.97 16.20 -16.90
CA ALA A 156 -14.15 15.35 -15.73
C ALA A 156 -15.42 14.51 -15.85
N SER A 157 -15.34 13.23 -15.46
CA SER A 157 -16.48 12.32 -15.53
C SER A 157 -17.58 12.78 -14.56
N SER A 158 -18.84 12.79 -15.01
CA SER A 158 -19.98 13.05 -14.11
C SER A 158 -20.15 11.86 -13.16
N ALA A 159 -19.58 11.98 -11.96
CA ALA A 159 -19.53 10.90 -10.99
C ALA A 159 -20.66 10.98 -9.94
N GLU A 160 -21.11 9.82 -9.48
CA GLU A 160 -21.73 9.69 -8.16
C GLU A 160 -20.83 10.31 -7.09
N THR A 161 -21.44 10.95 -6.10
CA THR A 161 -20.72 11.54 -4.97
C THR A 161 -20.70 10.57 -3.79
N TYR A 162 -19.55 10.46 -3.14
CA TYR A 162 -19.34 9.58 -1.99
C TYR A 162 -18.90 10.36 -0.74
N ASP A 163 -19.21 9.81 0.44
CA ASP A 163 -18.72 10.31 1.72
C ASP A 163 -17.33 9.72 2.05
N PHE A 164 -16.29 10.31 1.47
CA PHE A 164 -14.90 9.91 1.70
C PHE A 164 -14.36 10.33 3.08
N ALA A 165 -14.94 11.35 3.70
CA ALA A 165 -14.65 11.76 5.07
C ALA A 165 -15.19 10.75 6.11
N PHE A 166 -16.02 9.80 5.68
CA PHE A 166 -16.48 8.72 6.54
C PHE A 166 -15.29 7.98 7.19
N PRO A 167 -15.26 7.86 8.53
CA PRO A 167 -14.09 7.35 9.21
C PRO A 167 -13.97 5.83 9.05
N LEU A 168 -12.94 5.39 8.33
CA LEU A 168 -12.66 3.97 8.15
C LEU A 168 -12.32 3.29 9.49
N ARG A 169 -13.06 2.23 9.81
CA ARG A 169 -12.85 1.43 11.04
C ARG A 169 -11.43 0.89 11.18
N ARG A 170 -10.79 0.51 10.06
CA ARG A 170 -9.39 0.04 10.03
C ARG A 170 -8.41 1.17 10.25
N TRP A 171 -8.63 2.34 9.63
CA TRP A 171 -7.79 3.51 9.85
C TRP A 171 -7.76 3.92 11.31
N ARG A 172 -8.92 4.00 11.98
CA ARG A 172 -8.97 4.37 13.41
C ARG A 172 -8.16 3.42 14.28
N ARG A 173 -8.21 2.11 14.01
CA ARG A 173 -7.43 1.11 14.74
C ARG A 173 -5.94 1.23 14.44
N ASN A 174 -5.56 1.37 13.17
CA ASN A 174 -4.18 1.60 12.76
C ASN A 174 -3.62 2.89 13.35
N TYR A 175 -4.45 3.92 13.53
CA TYR A 175 -4.04 5.16 14.16
C TYR A 175 -3.70 4.98 15.64
N VAL A 176 -4.48 4.18 16.38
CA VAL A 176 -4.11 3.80 17.76
C VAL A 176 -2.77 3.06 17.79
N VAL A 177 -2.53 2.13 16.86
CA VAL A 177 -1.24 1.43 16.77
C VAL A 177 -0.11 2.41 16.45
N ALA A 178 -0.29 3.31 15.50
CA ALA A 178 0.70 4.33 15.15
C ALA A 178 1.01 5.25 16.34
N LEU A 179 0.01 5.66 17.12
CA LEU A 179 0.20 6.42 18.36
C LEU A 179 1.03 5.62 19.38
N LYS A 180 0.77 4.32 19.54
CA LYS A 180 1.55 3.46 20.45
C LYS A 180 2.99 3.28 19.96
N VAL A 181 3.21 3.10 18.66
CA VAL A 181 4.55 3.05 18.05
C VAL A 181 5.33 4.34 18.35
N ALA A 182 4.68 5.49 18.13
CA ALA A 182 5.25 6.79 18.42
C ALA A 182 5.58 6.98 19.90
N GLN A 183 4.70 6.53 20.79
CA GLN A 183 4.94 6.53 22.23
C GLN A 183 6.17 5.71 22.60
N LEU A 184 6.26 4.45 22.15
CA LEU A 184 7.40 3.57 22.45
C LEU A 184 8.74 4.12 21.93
N GLU A 185 8.73 4.74 20.74
CA GLU A 185 9.92 5.42 20.19
C GLU A 185 10.36 6.61 21.05
N LEU A 186 9.40 7.38 21.57
CA LEU A 186 9.64 8.61 22.32
C LEU A 186 9.97 8.39 23.80
N GLU A 187 9.43 7.34 24.42
CA GLU A 187 9.79 6.91 25.78
C GLU A 187 11.26 6.55 25.88
N GLY A 188 11.86 6.10 24.78
CA GLY A 188 13.31 5.90 24.68
C GLY A 188 13.86 4.75 25.53
N SER A 189 13.07 4.13 26.40
CA SER A 189 13.47 2.95 27.17
C SER A 189 13.66 1.74 26.25
N GLY A 190 14.80 1.07 26.40
CA GLY A 190 15.11 -0.18 25.70
C GLY A 190 15.76 -0.03 24.32
N THR A 191 16.20 -1.16 23.79
CA THR A 191 16.72 -1.36 22.45
C THR A 191 15.59 -1.35 21.41
N PRO A 192 15.88 -1.14 20.12
CA PRO A 192 14.87 -1.29 19.07
C PRO A 192 14.11 -2.61 19.11
N LEU A 193 14.80 -3.72 19.38
CA LEU A 193 14.20 -5.04 19.51
C LEU A 193 13.18 -5.07 20.65
N GLU A 194 13.56 -4.57 21.83
CA GLU A 194 12.68 -4.51 22.99
C GLU A 194 11.41 -3.69 22.71
N ARG A 195 11.51 -2.60 21.94
CA ARG A 195 10.33 -1.81 21.51
C ARG A 195 9.40 -2.59 20.58
N ALA A 196 9.96 -3.36 19.64
CA ALA A 196 9.17 -4.19 18.74
C ALA A 196 8.42 -5.29 19.52
N ILE A 197 9.10 -5.96 20.46
CA ILE A 197 8.49 -6.98 21.32
C ILE A 197 7.41 -6.36 22.23
N ALA A 198 7.71 -5.21 22.86
CA ALA A 198 6.74 -4.51 23.71
C ALA A 198 5.48 -4.09 22.94
N LEU A 199 5.61 -3.72 21.66
CA LEU A 199 4.45 -3.49 20.82
C LEU A 199 3.63 -4.77 20.60
N PHE A 200 4.28 -5.89 20.32
CA PHE A 200 3.58 -7.16 20.09
C PHE A 200 2.83 -7.65 21.33
N ASP A 201 3.43 -7.48 22.51
CA ASP A 201 2.79 -7.79 23.79
C ASP A 201 1.56 -6.92 23.99
N TRP A 202 1.68 -5.62 23.80
CA TRP A 202 0.54 -4.71 23.90
C TRP A 202 -0.56 -5.02 22.88
N LEU A 203 -0.20 -5.37 21.63
CA LEU A 203 -1.17 -5.79 20.60
C LEU A 203 -1.87 -7.10 20.93
N TYR A 204 -1.22 -8.01 21.65
CA TYR A 204 -1.77 -9.30 22.05
C TYR A 204 -2.63 -9.20 23.33
N GLU A 205 -2.20 -8.41 24.30
CA GLU A 205 -2.83 -8.33 25.63
C GLU A 205 -3.95 -7.29 25.70
N ASP A 206 -3.71 -6.09 25.15
CA ASP A 206 -4.50 -4.88 25.40
C ASP A 206 -5.25 -4.34 24.16
N PHE A 207 -4.98 -4.87 22.97
CA PHE A 207 -5.53 -4.38 21.71
C PHE A 207 -5.76 -5.51 20.68
N ILE A 208 -6.02 -5.15 19.42
CA ILE A 208 -6.10 -6.11 18.32
C ILE A 208 -4.72 -6.40 17.75
N PHE A 209 -4.45 -7.66 17.40
CA PHE A 209 -3.24 -8.03 16.68
C PHE A 209 -3.33 -7.64 15.20
N ALA A 210 -2.99 -6.38 14.90
CA ALA A 210 -3.04 -5.81 13.56
C ALA A 210 -1.75 -6.12 12.77
N GLY A 211 -1.69 -7.30 12.13
CA GLY A 211 -0.51 -7.80 11.40
C GLY A 211 0.18 -6.77 10.47
N PRO A 212 -0.55 -6.07 9.59
CA PRO A 212 0.02 -5.03 8.72
C PRO A 212 0.66 -3.86 9.49
N ALA A 213 0.01 -3.40 10.57
CA ALA A 213 0.55 -2.34 11.40
C ALA A 213 1.77 -2.81 12.23
N ALA A 214 1.76 -4.07 12.68
CA ALA A 214 2.89 -4.71 13.35
C ALA A 214 4.11 -4.81 12.42
N ALA A 215 3.93 -5.28 11.18
CA ALA A 215 5.01 -5.36 10.19
C ALA A 215 5.53 -3.97 9.76
N PHE A 216 4.66 -2.97 9.66
CA PHE A 216 5.09 -1.59 9.45
C PHE A 216 5.96 -1.11 10.63
N ALA A 217 5.55 -1.39 11.86
CA ALA A 217 6.28 -1.00 13.05
C ALA A 217 7.64 -1.71 13.19
N THR A 218 7.75 -3.00 12.82
CA THR A 218 9.04 -3.71 12.84
C THR A 218 10.03 -3.09 11.86
N MET A 219 9.58 -2.70 10.66
CA MET A 219 10.41 -1.92 9.74
C MET A 219 10.80 -0.58 10.37
N TYR A 220 9.86 0.16 10.96
CA TYR A 220 10.13 1.47 11.56
C TYR A 220 11.15 1.43 12.71
N PHE A 221 11.04 0.43 13.60
CA PHE A 221 11.99 0.28 14.71
C PHE A 221 13.37 -0.20 14.24
N GLY A 222 13.44 -0.90 13.10
CA GLY A 222 14.67 -1.51 12.61
C GLY A 222 15.88 -0.56 12.57
N PRO A 223 17.04 -0.98 13.11
CA PRO A 223 18.21 -0.11 13.20
C PRO A 223 18.80 0.25 11.83
N LYS A 224 18.57 -0.57 10.79
CA LYS A 224 19.02 -0.31 9.41
C LYS A 224 17.99 0.46 8.58
N ALA A 225 16.79 0.71 9.11
CA ALA A 225 15.70 1.30 8.34
C ALA A 225 15.91 2.79 8.08
N ALA A 226 15.63 3.22 6.86
CA ALA A 226 15.57 4.64 6.53
C ALA A 226 14.28 5.24 7.09
N LYS A 227 14.34 5.89 8.25
CA LYS A 227 13.16 6.49 8.91
C LYS A 227 12.70 7.82 8.28
N ARG A 228 13.36 8.30 7.21
CA ARG A 228 13.10 9.62 6.63
C ARG A 228 11.68 9.68 6.07
N GLY A 229 10.88 10.61 6.58
CA GLY A 229 9.52 10.85 6.09
C GLY A 229 8.43 10.11 6.86
N LEU A 230 8.78 9.06 7.61
CA LEU A 230 7.89 8.37 8.54
C LEU A 230 7.86 9.11 9.88
N PHE A 231 6.69 9.21 10.51
CA PHE A 231 6.53 9.88 11.80
C PHE A 231 7.24 11.25 11.84
N LYS A 232 6.97 12.08 10.81
CA LYS A 232 7.65 13.38 10.63
C LYS A 232 7.62 14.19 11.92
N ARG A 233 8.76 14.80 12.26
CA ARG A 233 8.93 15.70 13.42
C ARG A 233 8.65 15.04 14.78
N LEU A 234 8.56 13.71 14.87
CA LEU A 234 8.20 13.02 16.11
C LEU A 234 9.07 13.44 17.30
N ARG A 235 10.39 13.58 17.10
CA ARG A 235 11.35 14.00 18.13
C ARG A 235 11.57 15.51 18.26
N ALA A 236 10.94 16.36 17.45
CA ALA A 236 11.14 17.81 17.45
C ALA A 236 10.23 18.50 18.49
N PRO A 237 10.72 18.87 19.70
CA PRO A 237 9.87 19.18 20.87
C PRO A 237 8.82 20.27 20.63
N GLU A 238 9.16 21.26 19.83
CA GLU A 238 8.31 22.40 19.45
C GLU A 238 7.20 22.04 18.45
N ALA A 239 7.34 20.94 17.70
CA ALA A 239 6.49 20.60 16.55
C ALA A 239 5.49 19.47 16.87
N ARG A 240 4.74 19.61 17.97
CA ARG A 240 3.84 18.55 18.47
C ARG A 240 2.65 18.26 17.56
N GLU A 241 2.00 19.27 17.00
CA GLU A 241 0.92 19.06 16.04
C GLU A 241 1.42 18.48 14.71
N GLU A 242 2.62 18.85 14.27
CA GLU A 242 3.27 18.22 13.10
C GLU A 242 3.58 16.74 13.38
N ALA A 243 4.00 16.39 14.60
CA ALA A 243 4.20 15.00 15.01
C ALA A 243 2.88 14.21 14.98
N VAL A 244 1.79 14.78 15.51
CA VAL A 244 0.45 14.16 15.45
C VAL A 244 0.01 13.97 13.99
N ALA A 245 0.20 14.96 13.13
CA ALA A 245 -0.09 14.84 11.69
C ALA A 245 0.78 13.78 11.01
N GLY A 246 2.06 13.67 11.38
CA GLY A 246 2.96 12.61 10.92
C GLY A 246 2.49 11.21 11.30
N ILE A 247 1.97 11.04 12.53
CA ILE A 247 1.39 9.77 13.00
C ILE A 247 0.10 9.44 12.22
N ARG A 248 -0.76 10.44 11.94
CA ARG A 248 -1.97 10.24 11.14
C ARG A 248 -1.67 9.77 9.72
N ASN A 249 -0.62 10.32 9.09
CA ASN A 249 -0.17 9.88 7.78
C ASN A 249 0.34 8.43 7.81
N ALA A 250 1.16 8.06 8.80
CA ALA A 250 1.61 6.67 8.96
C ALA A 250 0.44 5.69 9.15
N ALA A 251 -0.66 6.12 9.80
CA ALA A 251 -1.86 5.31 9.92
C ALA A 251 -2.58 5.08 8.59
N TRP A 252 -2.49 6.01 7.63
CA TRP A 252 -2.98 5.80 6.26
C TRP A 252 -2.13 4.77 5.52
N ASP A 253 -0.79 4.84 5.62
CA ASP A 253 0.11 3.83 5.05
C ASP A 253 -0.24 2.43 5.57
N MET A 254 -0.40 2.27 6.89
CA MET A 254 -0.85 1.02 7.51
C MET A 254 -2.24 0.57 7.02
N THR A 255 -3.10 1.51 6.66
CA THR A 255 -4.47 1.24 6.18
C THR A 255 -4.46 0.71 4.74
N HIS A 256 -3.64 1.28 3.86
CA HIS A 256 -3.39 0.73 2.52
C HIS A 256 -2.88 -0.71 2.59
N LEU A 257 -1.89 -0.97 3.44
CA LEU A 257 -1.37 -2.32 3.67
C LEU A 257 -2.42 -3.28 4.25
N SER A 258 -3.27 -2.79 5.14
CA SER A 258 -4.36 -3.58 5.73
C SER A 258 -5.44 -3.94 4.73
N ASP A 259 -5.76 -3.03 3.81
CA ASP A 259 -6.72 -3.27 2.74
C ASP A 259 -6.16 -4.27 1.72
N PHE A 260 -4.88 -4.12 1.34
CA PHE A 260 -4.19 -5.08 0.49
C PHE A 260 -4.26 -6.51 1.03
N VAL A 261 -3.85 -6.74 2.28
CA VAL A 261 -3.90 -8.09 2.89
C VAL A 261 -5.32 -8.64 2.97
N LEU A 262 -6.31 -7.79 3.27
CA LEU A 262 -7.72 -8.20 3.30
C LEU A 262 -8.18 -8.69 1.93
N ARG A 263 -7.88 -7.93 0.87
CA ARG A 263 -8.28 -8.28 -0.50
C ARG A 263 -7.59 -9.54 -0.97
N VAL A 264 -6.29 -9.68 -0.70
CA VAL A 264 -5.53 -10.91 -1.00
C VAL A 264 -6.15 -12.12 -0.31
N SER A 265 -6.60 -12.01 0.94
CA SER A 265 -7.23 -13.13 1.65
C SER A 265 -8.53 -13.65 1.02
N ARG A 266 -9.15 -12.88 0.12
CA ARG A 266 -10.40 -13.23 -0.59
C ARG A 266 -10.19 -13.47 -2.08
N ALA A 267 -8.99 -13.17 -2.57
CA ALA A 267 -8.66 -13.06 -3.99
C ALA A 267 -8.95 -14.33 -4.78
N GLU A 268 -8.61 -15.50 -4.22
CA GLU A 268 -8.83 -16.78 -4.90
C GLU A 268 -10.33 -17.08 -5.11
N ASN A 269 -11.15 -16.82 -4.08
CA ASN A 269 -12.60 -17.03 -4.16
C ASN A 269 -13.27 -16.06 -5.14
N GLU A 270 -12.70 -14.86 -5.29
CA GLU A 270 -13.19 -13.81 -6.18
C GLU A 270 -12.59 -13.90 -7.59
N ARG A 271 -11.69 -14.85 -7.86
CA ARG A 271 -10.89 -14.91 -9.09
C ARG A 271 -10.20 -13.58 -9.42
N ARG A 272 -9.57 -12.99 -8.41
CA ARG A 272 -8.86 -11.71 -8.52
C ARG A 272 -7.38 -11.86 -8.19
N ARG A 273 -6.57 -10.98 -8.77
CA ARG A 273 -5.15 -10.81 -8.47
C ARG A 273 -4.89 -9.37 -8.10
N TYR A 274 -4.59 -9.12 -6.83
CA TYR A 274 -4.34 -7.77 -6.35
C TYR A 274 -2.84 -7.45 -6.38
N ILE A 275 -2.49 -6.28 -6.88
CA ILE A 275 -1.12 -5.75 -6.85
C ILE A 275 -1.14 -4.42 -6.12
N PHE A 276 -0.49 -4.34 -4.96
CA PHE A 276 -0.27 -3.06 -4.29
C PHE A 276 0.75 -2.23 -5.06
N ALA A 277 0.45 -0.97 -5.33
CA ALA A 277 1.29 -0.06 -6.10
C ALA A 277 1.57 1.24 -5.33
N SER A 278 2.85 1.56 -5.16
CA SER A 278 3.28 2.80 -4.50
C SER A 278 4.62 3.27 -5.04
N ALA A 279 4.79 4.59 -5.21
CA ALA A 279 6.08 5.18 -5.51
C ALA A 279 7.04 5.18 -4.30
N ASP A 280 6.52 4.96 -3.09
CA ASP A 280 7.31 4.73 -1.89
C ASP A 280 7.78 3.27 -1.84
N VAL A 281 9.03 3.07 -2.26
CA VAL A 281 9.65 1.74 -2.31
C VAL A 281 9.75 1.11 -0.91
N SER A 282 9.90 1.91 0.16
CA SER A 282 9.91 1.37 1.51
C SER A 282 8.55 0.79 1.88
N LEU A 283 7.45 1.46 1.51
CA LEU A 283 6.09 0.94 1.72
C LEU A 283 5.84 -0.35 0.93
N VAL A 284 6.31 -0.42 -0.32
CA VAL A 284 6.23 -1.63 -1.15
C VAL A 284 7.02 -2.78 -0.54
N ARG A 285 8.20 -2.53 0.00
CA ARG A 285 9.01 -3.56 0.67
C ARG A 285 8.30 -4.12 1.89
N ILE A 286 7.62 -3.28 2.69
CA ILE A 286 6.78 -3.77 3.80
C ILE A 286 5.65 -4.64 3.24
N ALA A 287 4.93 -4.17 2.21
CA ALA A 287 3.82 -4.92 1.62
C ALA A 287 4.23 -6.33 1.19
N ARG A 288 5.43 -6.50 0.62
CA ARG A 288 5.98 -7.80 0.22
C ARG A 288 6.24 -8.77 1.38
N THR A 289 6.40 -8.27 2.61
CA THR A 289 6.62 -9.13 3.79
C THR A 289 5.32 -9.61 4.42
N LEU A 290 4.19 -8.93 4.16
CA LEU A 290 2.92 -9.17 4.87
C LEU A 290 2.30 -10.55 4.65
N LEU A 291 2.65 -11.21 3.55
CA LEU A 291 2.14 -12.52 3.17
C LEU A 291 3.11 -13.66 3.50
N LEU A 292 4.31 -13.32 3.99
CA LEU A 292 5.34 -14.30 4.32
C LEU A 292 5.00 -15.08 5.59
N GLN A 293 5.47 -16.32 5.62
CA GLN A 293 5.26 -17.24 6.74
C GLN A 293 6.52 -17.33 7.61
N ALA A 294 6.37 -17.99 8.78
CA ALA A 294 7.48 -18.23 9.70
C ALA A 294 8.61 -19.04 9.04
N VAL A 295 8.24 -20.00 8.19
CA VAL A 295 9.15 -20.83 7.41
C VAL A 295 9.10 -20.39 5.95
N ALA A 296 10.23 -20.49 5.25
CA ALA A 296 10.28 -20.23 3.82
C ALA A 296 9.34 -21.20 3.07
N GLY A 297 8.68 -20.69 2.03
CA GLY A 297 7.77 -21.47 1.18
C GLY A 297 8.27 -21.52 -0.26
N ASP A 298 7.46 -22.09 -1.16
CA ASP A 298 7.79 -22.29 -2.58
C ASP A 298 8.24 -21.00 -3.28
N GLY A 299 9.55 -20.75 -3.29
CA GLY A 299 10.18 -19.57 -3.89
C GLY A 299 10.08 -18.28 -3.09
N TRP A 300 9.51 -18.29 -1.87
CA TRP A 300 9.41 -17.11 -1.02
C TRP A 300 10.33 -17.22 0.22
N PRO A 301 11.04 -16.15 0.59
CA PRO A 301 11.82 -16.13 1.84
C PRO A 301 10.88 -16.26 3.05
N SER A 302 11.40 -16.71 4.18
CA SER A 302 10.66 -16.58 5.44
C SER A 302 10.52 -15.11 5.84
N PHE A 303 9.56 -14.82 6.71
CA PHE A 303 9.40 -13.48 7.27
C PHE A 303 10.69 -12.98 7.96
N ALA A 304 11.39 -13.85 8.69
CA ALA A 304 12.68 -13.53 9.32
C ALA A 304 13.75 -13.16 8.29
N GLN A 305 13.82 -13.88 7.17
CA GLN A 305 14.76 -13.58 6.09
C GLN A 305 14.45 -12.21 5.46
N ALA A 306 13.17 -11.87 5.27
CA ALA A 306 12.79 -10.57 4.75
C ALA A 306 13.11 -9.43 5.75
N LEU A 307 12.89 -9.65 7.06
CA LEU A 307 13.22 -8.67 8.09
C LEU A 307 14.71 -8.36 8.21
N ALA A 308 15.60 -9.24 7.73
CA ALA A 308 17.05 -8.99 7.73
C ALA A 308 17.47 -7.75 6.92
N GLU A 309 16.57 -7.24 6.06
CA GLU A 309 16.73 -5.93 5.42
C GLU A 309 16.88 -4.80 6.45
N TRP A 310 16.07 -4.81 7.51
CA TRP A 310 16.02 -3.74 8.51
C TRP A 310 16.73 -4.11 9.82
N TRP A 311 16.99 -5.39 10.05
CA TRP A 311 17.48 -5.94 11.31
C TRP A 311 18.75 -6.78 11.13
N PRO A 312 19.63 -6.88 12.15
CA PRO A 312 20.59 -7.98 12.24
C PRO A 312 19.87 -9.34 12.20
N GLU A 313 20.47 -10.37 11.60
CA GLU A 313 19.77 -11.65 11.39
C GLU A 313 19.25 -12.30 12.67
N ALA A 314 20.01 -12.21 13.77
CA ALA A 314 19.59 -12.76 15.06
C ALA A 314 18.34 -12.06 15.60
N GLU A 315 18.28 -10.73 15.49
CA GLU A 315 17.13 -9.93 15.90
C GLU A 315 15.93 -10.13 14.97
N ALA A 316 16.18 -10.28 13.66
CA ALA A 316 15.13 -10.58 12.68
C ALA A 316 14.41 -11.91 12.99
N ARG A 317 15.17 -12.94 13.39
CA ARG A 317 14.62 -14.23 13.84
C ARG A 317 13.82 -14.07 15.13
N ALA A 318 14.39 -13.38 16.13
CA ALA A 318 13.70 -13.14 17.39
C ALA A 318 12.36 -12.39 17.21
N ILE A 319 12.31 -11.40 16.32
CA ILE A 319 11.08 -10.66 15.98
C ILE A 319 10.07 -11.57 15.30
N ALA A 320 10.50 -12.36 14.31
CA ALA A 320 9.62 -13.30 13.62
C ALA A 320 9.04 -14.34 14.60
N ASP A 321 9.89 -14.96 15.41
CA ASP A 321 9.48 -15.96 16.40
C ASP A 321 8.46 -15.36 17.37
N ALA A 322 8.74 -14.17 17.91
CA ALA A 322 7.82 -13.49 18.81
C ALA A 322 6.47 -13.17 18.15
N MET A 323 6.48 -12.69 16.91
CA MET A 323 5.24 -12.37 16.17
C MET A 323 4.42 -13.64 15.93
N PHE A 324 5.03 -14.71 15.40
CA PHE A 324 4.32 -15.94 15.06
C PHE A 324 3.90 -16.75 16.30
N GLU A 325 4.65 -16.71 17.39
CA GLU A 325 4.23 -17.29 18.68
C GLU A 325 2.89 -16.68 19.14
N ARG A 326 2.76 -15.35 19.07
CA ARG A 326 1.52 -14.65 19.45
C ARG A 326 0.39 -14.97 18.49
N VAL A 327 0.64 -15.01 17.18
CA VAL A 327 -0.36 -15.42 16.18
C VAL A 327 -0.84 -16.86 16.44
N GLN A 328 0.07 -17.81 16.69
CA GLN A 328 -0.28 -19.19 17.00
C GLN A 328 -1.10 -19.30 18.29
N ARG A 329 -0.71 -18.57 19.34
CA ARG A 329 -1.50 -18.50 20.58
C ARG A 329 -2.89 -17.95 20.35
N LEU A 330 -3.05 -16.91 19.53
CA LEU A 330 -4.37 -16.35 19.19
C LEU A 330 -5.22 -17.36 18.42
N GLN A 331 -4.63 -18.13 17.51
CA GLN A 331 -5.33 -19.16 16.74
C GLN A 331 -5.72 -20.38 17.60
N ALA A 332 -4.90 -20.73 18.58
CA ALA A 332 -5.13 -21.87 19.47
C ALA A 332 -6.00 -21.53 20.69
N SER A 333 -6.29 -20.25 20.94
CA SER A 333 -7.01 -19.81 22.13
C SER A 333 -8.51 -19.65 21.87
N ASP A 334 -9.32 -20.18 22.78
CA ASP A 334 -10.75 -19.86 22.87
C ASP A 334 -11.02 -18.47 23.50
N ARG A 335 -9.96 -17.73 23.86
CA ARG A 335 -10.07 -16.38 24.42
C ARG A 335 -10.71 -15.46 23.37
N PRO A 336 -11.76 -14.70 23.72
CA PRO A 336 -12.25 -13.67 22.83
C PRO A 336 -11.13 -12.66 22.58
N LEU A 337 -10.72 -12.52 21.32
CA LEU A 337 -9.73 -11.55 20.90
C LEU A 337 -10.15 -10.15 21.39
N PRO A 338 -9.23 -9.33 21.94
CA PRO A 338 -9.60 -7.98 22.33
C PRO A 338 -10.16 -7.26 21.10
N ASN A 339 -11.41 -6.82 21.15
CA ASN A 339 -12.05 -6.08 20.07
C ASN A 339 -12.67 -4.82 20.66
N PRO A 340 -11.87 -3.75 20.82
CA PRO A 340 -12.32 -2.49 21.38
C PRO A 340 -13.58 -1.96 20.70
N SER A 341 -14.51 -1.48 21.53
CA SER A 341 -15.67 -0.72 21.05
C SER A 341 -15.25 0.61 20.44
N ASN A 342 -16.10 1.24 19.62
CA ASN A 342 -15.78 2.55 19.06
C ASN A 342 -15.48 3.62 20.14
N PRO A 343 -16.22 3.70 21.27
CA PRO A 343 -15.85 4.60 22.36
C PRO A 343 -14.47 4.32 22.96
N ASP A 344 -14.07 3.05 23.11
CA ASP A 344 -12.72 2.70 23.59
C ASP A 344 -11.64 3.13 22.59
N ILE A 345 -11.89 2.96 21.28
CA ILE A 345 -11.01 3.47 20.23
C ILE A 345 -10.87 5.00 20.31
N ASP A 346 -11.96 5.73 20.50
CA ASP A 346 -11.94 7.20 20.63
C ASP A 346 -11.17 7.65 21.86
N ALA A 347 -11.37 6.99 23.00
CA ALA A 347 -10.63 7.26 24.23
C ALA A 347 -9.13 7.03 24.05
N ARG A 348 -8.73 5.94 23.38
CA ARG A 348 -7.32 5.62 23.09
C ARG A 348 -6.70 6.61 22.12
N ILE A 349 -7.42 7.04 21.08
CA ILE A 349 -6.95 8.10 20.17
C ILE A 349 -6.71 9.38 20.95
N ALA A 350 -7.71 9.84 21.71
CA ALA A 350 -7.59 11.07 22.49
C ALA A 350 -6.44 11.02 23.50
N GLY A 351 -6.32 9.91 24.23
CA GLY A 351 -5.24 9.68 25.19
C GLY A 351 -3.86 9.66 24.52
N GLY A 352 -3.71 8.94 23.41
CA GLY A 352 -2.47 8.86 22.65
C GLY A 352 -2.05 10.22 22.09
N GLU A 353 -2.95 10.96 21.45
CA GLU A 353 -2.61 12.30 20.95
C GLU A 353 -2.24 13.26 22.10
N ALA A 354 -2.97 13.20 23.22
CA ALA A 354 -2.67 14.02 24.39
C ALA A 354 -1.29 13.72 24.97
N TRP A 355 -0.89 12.43 24.99
CA TRP A 355 0.44 12.02 25.41
C TRP A 355 1.53 12.59 24.48
N ILE A 356 1.35 12.45 23.16
CA ILE A 356 2.31 12.96 22.15
C ILE A 356 2.49 14.47 22.27
N ARG A 357 1.40 15.22 22.49
CA ARG A 357 1.43 16.69 22.67
C ARG A 357 2.17 17.10 23.96
N LYS A 358 2.05 16.31 25.01
CA LYS A 358 2.69 16.56 26.31
C LYS A 358 4.14 16.10 26.38
N TRP A 359 4.57 15.19 25.51
CA TRP A 359 5.95 14.68 25.51
C TRP A 359 6.99 15.81 25.46
N ARG A 360 8.03 15.66 26.28
CA ARG A 360 9.22 16.50 26.32
C ARG A 360 10.44 15.55 26.42
N PRO A 361 11.59 15.88 25.79
CA PRO A 361 12.79 15.05 25.79
C PRO A 361 13.37 14.76 27.17
#